data_AF-A0A803R173-F1
#
_entry.id   AF-A0A803R173-F1
#
_cell.length_a   1.000
_cell.length_b   1.000
_cell.length_c   1.000
_cell.angle_alpha   90.00
_cell.angle_beta   90.00
_cell.angle_gamma   90.00
#
_symmetry.space_group_name_H-M   'P 1'
#
loop_
_entity.id
_entity.type
_entity.pdbx_description
1 polymer ?
#
loop_
_entity_poly.entity_id
_entity_poly.type
_entity_poly.pdbx_seq_one_letter_code
_entity_poly.pdbx_strand_id
1 'polypeptide(L)'
;MSCDFCNKKLMFYNDNEETDCENPKCGKRCLPTPRARTYVQLDDGTELLDAVMFGDVAENIFSCTAVQLRSYSDEKHKLFVQKTTKQLSAKQWRIQLYVDANRTMTSKYSQFTIQAVEPMED
;
A
#
# COMPACT_ATOMS: atom_id res chain seq x y z
N MET A 1 -0.86 -1.81 10.95
CA MET A 1 -2.04 -1.05 11.40
C MET A 1 -1.73 0.43 11.42
N SER A 2 -2.74 1.28 11.26
CA SER A 2 -2.66 2.73 11.30
C SER A 2 -3.77 3.35 12.15
N CYS A 3 -3.55 4.59 12.58
CA CYS A 3 -4.56 5.44 13.18
C CYS A 3 -5.67 5.76 12.16
N ASP A 4 -6.93 5.52 12.52
CA ASP A 4 -8.13 5.87 11.75
C ASP A 4 -8.29 7.38 11.45
N PHE A 5 -7.71 8.27 12.26
CA PHE A 5 -7.77 9.72 12.03
C PHE A 5 -6.65 10.29 11.16
N CYS A 6 -5.41 9.85 11.38
CA CYS A 6 -4.23 10.47 10.75
C CYS A 6 -3.42 9.54 9.86
N ASN A 7 -3.85 8.28 9.72
CA ASN A 7 -3.26 7.31 8.82
C ASN A 7 -1.78 6.96 9.11
N LYS A 8 -1.23 7.42 10.24
CA LYS A 8 0.12 7.09 10.70
C LYS A 8 0.15 5.69 11.27
N LYS A 9 1.28 5.02 11.05
CA LYS A 9 1.57 3.69 11.59
C LYS A 9 1.51 3.75 13.12
N LEU A 10 0.74 2.85 13.72
CA LEU A 10 0.74 2.60 15.15
C LEU A 10 1.84 1.59 15.46
N MET A 11 2.66 1.88 16.47
CA MET A 11 3.75 1.00 16.89
C MET A 11 3.28 0.02 17.96
N PHE A 12 2.39 0.46 18.84
CA PHE A 12 1.82 -0.35 19.91
C PHE A 12 0.30 -0.36 19.81
N TYR A 13 -0.27 -1.54 19.53
CA TYR A 13 -1.71 -1.69 19.40
C TYR A 13 -2.15 -3.12 19.74
N ASN A 14 -3.36 -3.23 20.25
CA ASN A 14 -4.13 -4.47 20.28
C ASN A 14 -5.22 -4.37 19.22
N ASP A 15 -5.49 -5.47 18.51
CA ASP A 15 -6.58 -5.49 17.53
C ASP A 15 -7.92 -5.20 18.26
N ASN A 16 -8.72 -4.27 17.70
CA ASN A 16 -10.03 -3.85 18.21
C ASN A 16 -10.05 -3.05 19.53
N GLU A 17 -8.90 -2.62 20.06
CA GLU A 17 -8.84 -1.73 21.23
C GLU A 17 -8.35 -0.33 20.85
N GLU A 18 -8.95 0.71 21.43
CA GLU A 18 -8.48 2.08 21.25
C GLU A 18 -7.11 2.28 21.90
N THR A 19 -6.16 2.77 21.10
CA THR A 19 -4.80 3.13 21.53
C THR A 19 -4.52 4.61 21.30
N ASP A 20 -3.56 5.17 22.04
CA ASP A 20 -3.09 6.53 21.82
C ASP A 20 -2.23 6.60 20.55
N CYS A 21 -2.58 7.50 19.62
CA CYS A 21 -1.78 7.71 18.44
C CYS A 21 -0.45 8.39 18.79
N GLU A 22 0.68 7.74 18.48
CA GLU A 22 2.03 8.23 18.81
C GLU A 22 2.47 9.41 17.91
N ASN A 23 1.67 9.78 16.91
CA ASN A 23 1.92 10.96 16.10
C ASN A 23 1.57 12.23 16.90
N PRO A 24 2.55 13.11 17.21
CA PRO A 24 2.31 14.32 18.00
C PRO A 24 1.31 15.28 17.37
N LYS A 25 1.16 15.24 16.03
CA LYS A 25 0.18 16.06 15.31
C LYS A 25 -1.25 15.52 15.41
N CYS A 26 -1.43 14.27 15.82
CA CYS A 26 -2.74 13.64 15.99
C CYS A 26 -3.20 13.75 17.44
N GLY A 27 -2.44 13.16 18.39
CA GLY A 27 -2.72 13.24 19.83
C GLY A 27 -4.10 12.73 20.28
N LYS A 28 -4.77 11.91 19.45
CA LYS A 28 -6.09 11.33 19.72
C LYS A 28 -5.96 9.85 20.05
N ARG A 29 -6.87 9.35 20.89
CA ARG A 29 -7.18 7.93 20.96
C ARG A 29 -7.85 7.50 19.66
N CYS A 30 -7.39 6.39 19.09
CA CYS A 30 -7.79 5.91 17.77
C CYS A 30 -7.97 4.40 17.76
N LEU A 31 -8.82 3.92 16.86
CA LEU A 31 -8.89 2.50 16.57
C LEU A 31 -7.79 2.10 15.57
N PRO A 32 -7.06 1.01 15.83
CA PRO A 32 -6.12 0.45 14.87
C PRO A 32 -6.87 -0.08 13.64
N THR A 33 -6.60 0.50 12.48
CA THR A 33 -7.16 0.06 11.20
C THR A 33 -6.10 -0.60 10.33
N PRO A 34 -6.42 -1.71 9.63
CA PRO A 34 -5.54 -2.23 8.58
C PRO A 34 -5.45 -1.20 7.45
N ARG A 35 -4.24 -1.05 6.89
CA ARG A 35 -4.00 -0.18 5.73
C ARG A 35 -3.02 -0.87 4.80
N ALA A 36 -3.37 -0.96 3.53
CA ALA A 36 -2.58 -1.71 2.57
C ALA A 36 -1.23 -1.05 2.33
N ARG A 37 -0.21 -1.88 2.11
CA ARG A 37 1.09 -1.48 1.60
C ARG A 37 1.56 -2.54 0.62
N THR A 38 1.82 -2.12 -0.60
CA THR A 38 2.25 -3.02 -1.67
C THR A 38 3.52 -2.50 -2.31
N TYR A 39 4.49 -3.39 -2.47
CA TYR A 39 5.69 -3.14 -3.25
C TYR A 39 5.47 -3.65 -4.67
N VAL A 40 5.81 -2.85 -5.65
CA VAL A 40 5.67 -3.19 -7.06
C VAL A 40 6.94 -2.85 -7.82
N GLN A 41 7.15 -3.59 -8.90
CA GLN A 41 8.17 -3.29 -9.89
C GLN A 41 7.44 -2.81 -11.14
N LEU A 42 7.78 -1.61 -11.59
CA LEU A 42 7.23 -0.98 -12.79
C LEU A 42 8.21 -1.24 -13.95
N ASP A 43 7.66 -1.50 -15.12
CA ASP A 43 8.40 -1.77 -16.35
C ASP A 43 7.78 -0.95 -17.47
N ASP A 44 8.56 -0.03 -18.04
CA ASP A 44 8.20 0.75 -19.22
C ASP A 44 8.96 0.31 -20.49
N GLY A 45 9.72 -0.78 -20.41
CA GLY A 45 10.58 -1.30 -21.47
C GLY A 45 12.00 -0.73 -21.49
N THR A 46 12.32 0.26 -20.65
CA THR A 46 13.68 0.82 -20.54
C THR A 46 14.45 0.21 -19.36
N GLU A 47 13.88 0.32 -18.15
CA GLU A 47 14.43 -0.22 -16.92
C GLU A 47 13.30 -0.59 -15.94
N LEU A 48 13.64 -1.43 -14.95
CA LEU A 48 12.75 -1.81 -13.88
C LEU A 48 12.85 -0.82 -12.72
N LEU A 49 11.73 -0.24 -12.31
CA LEU A 49 11.65 0.73 -11.22
C LEU A 49 10.87 0.16 -10.03
N ASP A 50 11.50 0.13 -8.85
CA ASP A 50 10.86 -0.31 -7.62
C ASP A 50 10.07 0.83 -6.96
N ALA A 51 8.78 0.61 -6.72
CA ALA A 51 7.89 1.59 -6.12
C ALA A 51 7.00 1.00 -5.02
N VAL A 52 6.38 1.88 -4.23
CA VAL A 52 5.45 1.49 -3.17
C VAL A 52 4.10 2.21 -3.32
N MET A 53 3.01 1.47 -3.12
CA MET A 53 1.64 1.96 -2.98
C MET A 53 1.18 1.83 -1.53
N PHE A 54 0.38 2.80 -1.06
CA PHE A 54 -0.18 2.81 0.29
C PHE A 54 -1.68 3.06 0.29
N GLY A 55 -2.38 2.42 1.24
CA GLY A 55 -3.82 2.62 1.49
C GLY A 55 -4.65 2.48 0.24
N ASP A 56 -5.55 3.44 0.02
CA ASP A 56 -6.57 3.45 -1.03
C ASP A 56 -5.99 3.17 -2.43
N VAL A 57 -4.80 3.67 -2.76
CA VAL A 57 -4.16 3.40 -4.06
C VAL A 57 -3.91 1.90 -4.24
N ALA A 58 -3.37 1.24 -3.22
CA ALA A 58 -3.17 -0.20 -3.24
C ALA A 58 -4.52 -0.94 -3.17
N GLU A 59 -5.46 -0.49 -2.34
CA GLU A 59 -6.74 -1.19 -2.18
C GLU A 59 -7.60 -1.12 -3.45
N ASN A 60 -7.55 0.00 -4.16
CA ASN A 60 -8.22 0.19 -5.44
C ASN A 60 -7.63 -0.70 -6.53
N ILE A 61 -6.30 -0.78 -6.64
CA ILE A 61 -5.65 -1.59 -7.70
C ILE A 61 -5.95 -3.08 -7.52
N PHE A 62 -6.03 -3.57 -6.28
CA PHE A 62 -6.39 -4.95 -5.98
C PHE A 62 -7.92 -5.18 -5.93
N SER A 63 -8.73 -4.12 -6.02
CA SER A 63 -10.18 -4.15 -5.77
C SER A 63 -10.52 -4.88 -4.47
N CYS A 64 -9.74 -4.61 -3.43
CA CYS A 64 -9.73 -5.36 -2.19
C CYS A 64 -9.25 -4.48 -1.04
N THR A 65 -10.02 -4.41 0.03
CA THR A 65 -9.68 -3.64 1.23
C THR A 65 -8.51 -4.25 1.98
N ALA A 66 -7.80 -3.46 2.79
CA ALA A 66 -6.71 -3.98 3.63
C ALA A 66 -7.18 -5.06 4.62
N VAL A 67 -8.43 -4.99 5.08
CA VAL A 67 -9.06 -6.02 5.93
C VAL A 67 -9.21 -7.33 5.16
N GLN A 68 -9.72 -7.28 3.92
CA GLN A 68 -9.85 -8.46 3.06
C GLN A 68 -8.47 -9.02 2.70
N LEU A 69 -7.49 -8.19 2.35
CA LEU A 69 -6.11 -8.61 2.10
C LEU A 69 -5.49 -9.32 3.32
N ARG A 70 -5.77 -8.85 4.54
CA ARG A 70 -5.35 -9.50 5.78
C ARG A 70 -5.99 -10.89 5.93
N SER A 71 -7.26 -11.06 5.57
CA SER A 71 -7.91 -12.38 5.57
C SER A 71 -7.37 -13.33 4.48
N TYR A 72 -6.74 -12.76 3.45
CA TYR A 72 -6.17 -13.50 2.32
C TYR A 72 -4.70 -13.90 2.52
N SER A 73 -4.11 -13.63 3.69
CA SER A 73 -2.75 -14.11 4.00
C SER A 73 -2.69 -15.62 4.27
N ASP A 74 -3.83 -16.27 4.50
CA ASP A 74 -3.91 -17.71 4.72
C ASP A 74 -3.70 -18.47 3.40
N GLU A 75 -3.10 -19.67 3.47
CA GLU A 75 -2.72 -20.48 2.30
C GLU A 75 -3.84 -20.64 1.24
N LYS A 76 -5.11 -20.68 1.69
CA LYS A 76 -6.30 -20.80 0.85
C LYS A 76 -6.48 -19.65 -0.15
N HIS A 77 -5.92 -18.48 0.13
CA HIS A 77 -6.11 -17.26 -0.66
C HIS A 77 -4.86 -16.85 -1.46
N LYS A 78 -3.78 -17.63 -1.40
CA LYS A 78 -2.61 -17.47 -2.29
C LYS A 78 -3.01 -17.46 -3.76
N LEU A 79 -4.00 -18.28 -4.14
CA LEU A 79 -4.54 -18.33 -5.50
C LEU A 79 -5.20 -17.02 -5.93
N PHE A 80 -5.92 -16.35 -5.04
CA PHE A 80 -6.52 -15.04 -5.33
C PHE A 80 -5.42 -14.02 -5.62
N VAL A 81 -4.43 -13.90 -4.72
CA VAL A 81 -3.31 -12.97 -4.87
C VAL A 81 -2.56 -13.23 -6.18
N GLN A 82 -2.23 -14.50 -6.48
CA GLN A 82 -1.55 -14.86 -7.73
C GLN A 82 -2.36 -14.50 -8.98
N LYS A 83 -3.66 -14.80 -8.98
CA LYS A 83 -4.54 -14.49 -10.11
C LYS A 83 -4.65 -12.99 -10.33
N THR A 84 -4.87 -12.22 -9.27
CA THR A 84 -4.99 -10.77 -9.32
C THR A 84 -3.67 -10.15 -9.79
N THR A 85 -2.52 -10.55 -9.24
CA THR A 85 -1.21 -10.07 -9.70
C THR A 85 -1.00 -10.33 -11.19
N LYS A 86 -1.30 -11.54 -11.67
CA LYS A 86 -1.17 -11.87 -13.11
C LYS A 86 -2.05 -11.00 -13.99
N GLN A 87 -3.28 -10.70 -13.55
CA GLN A 87 -4.20 -9.82 -14.28
C GLN A 87 -3.72 -8.37 -14.30
N LEU A 88 -3.17 -7.88 -13.19
CA LEU A 88 -2.63 -6.51 -13.11
C LEU A 88 -1.38 -6.33 -13.96
N SER A 89 -0.47 -7.31 -13.95
CA SER A 89 0.77 -7.29 -14.74
C SER A 89 0.54 -7.40 -16.25
N ALA A 90 -0.64 -7.86 -16.69
CA ALA A 90 -0.98 -7.96 -18.11
C ALA A 90 -1.55 -6.67 -18.71
N LYS A 91 -1.74 -5.62 -17.90
CA LYS A 91 -2.35 -4.35 -18.31
C LYS A 91 -1.32 -3.24 -18.34
N GLN A 92 -1.57 -2.24 -19.18
CA GLN A 92 -0.85 -0.97 -19.17
C GLN A 92 -1.56 0.04 -18.26
N TRP A 93 -0.75 0.81 -17.55
CA TRP A 93 -1.24 1.73 -16.52
C TRP A 93 -0.57 3.08 -16.69
N ARG A 94 -1.35 4.14 -16.54
CA ARG A 94 -0.83 5.48 -16.28
C ARG A 94 -0.59 5.61 -14.79
N ILE A 95 0.65 5.90 -14.40
CA ILE A 95 1.09 5.90 -13.01
C ILE A 95 1.63 7.27 -12.65
N GLN A 96 1.06 7.90 -11.61
CA GLN A 96 1.61 9.11 -11.03
C GLN A 96 2.58 8.76 -9.91
N LEU A 97 3.84 9.12 -10.08
CA LEU A 97 4.91 8.88 -9.11
C LEU A 97 5.28 10.15 -8.35
N TYR A 98 5.45 10.02 -7.04
CA TYR A 98 6.11 10.99 -6.18
C TYR A 98 7.50 10.48 -5.82
N VAL A 99 8.49 11.38 -5.96
CA VAL A 99 9.89 11.10 -5.65
C VAL A 99 10.32 11.93 -4.45
N ASP A 100 10.80 11.27 -3.41
CA ASP A 100 11.43 11.95 -2.27
C ASP A 100 12.95 11.87 -2.41
N ALA A 101 13.55 12.92 -2.97
CA ALA A 101 15.00 13.00 -3.18
C ALA A 101 15.83 13.02 -1.88
N ASN A 102 15.19 13.32 -0.74
CA ASN A 102 15.87 13.44 0.55
C ASN A 102 15.78 12.18 1.42
N ARG A 103 15.00 11.17 0.99
CA ARG A 103 14.96 9.89 1.68
C ARG A 103 16.26 9.13 1.43
N THR A 104 17.00 8.86 2.51
CA THR A 104 18.16 7.98 2.49
C THR A 104 17.77 6.62 1.90
N MET A 105 18.60 6.10 0.99
CA MET A 105 18.43 4.81 0.30
C MET A 105 18.67 3.61 1.25
N THR A 106 17.94 3.55 2.35
CA THR A 106 17.99 2.41 3.28
C THR A 106 17.09 1.26 2.81
N SER A 107 16.20 1.49 1.84
CA SER A 107 15.30 0.50 1.26
C SER A 107 15.16 0.71 -0.25
N LYS A 108 15.22 -0.37 -1.03
CA LYS A 108 15.02 -0.40 -2.49
C LYS A 108 13.73 0.31 -2.95
N TYR A 109 12.71 0.36 -2.08
CA TYR A 109 11.37 0.89 -2.38
C TYR A 109 11.06 2.24 -1.71
N SER A 110 12.04 2.89 -1.08
CA SER A 110 11.77 4.13 -0.30
C SER A 110 11.70 5.39 -1.16
N GLN A 111 12.23 5.36 -2.39
CA GLN A 111 12.41 6.53 -3.24
C GLN A 111 11.15 6.90 -4.03
N PHE A 112 10.42 5.91 -4.56
CA PHE A 112 9.27 6.12 -5.44
C PHE A 112 7.97 5.68 -4.76
N THR A 113 7.06 6.63 -4.57
CA THR A 113 5.71 6.37 -4.06
C THR A 113 4.69 6.61 -5.16
N ILE A 114 3.85 5.63 -5.43
CA ILE A 114 2.75 5.77 -6.38
C ILE A 114 1.61 6.53 -5.70
N GLN A 115 1.17 7.63 -6.31
CA GLN A 115 0.08 8.49 -5.82
C GLN A 115 -1.26 8.17 -6.49
N ALA A 116 -1.24 7.76 -7.75
CA ALA A 116 -2.43 7.40 -8.52
C ALA A 116 -2.06 6.37 -9.59
N VAL A 117 -3.02 5.52 -9.93
CA VAL A 117 -2.92 4.50 -10.98
C VAL A 117 -4.24 4.50 -11.76
N GLU A 118 -4.16 4.66 -13.06
CA GLU A 118 -5.31 4.65 -13.96
C GLU A 118 -5.06 3.63 -15.08
N PRO A 119 -6.05 2.82 -15.47
CA PRO A 119 -5.90 1.97 -16.65
C PRO A 119 -5.70 2.86 -17.88
N MET A 120 -4.76 2.51 -18.74
CA MET A 120 -4.74 3.09 -20.09
C MET A 120 -5.88 2.43 -20.87
N GLU A 121 -6.80 3.23 -21.41
CA GLU A 121 -7.77 2.73 -22.39
C GLU A 121 -7.03 2.30 -23.66
N ASP A 122 -7.48 1.21 -24.26
CA ASP A 122 -7.02 0.75 -25.58
C ASP A 122 -7.49 1.70 -26.70
#